data_AF-A0A954EGH9-F1
#
_entry.id   AF-A0A954EGH9-F1
#
_cell.length_a   1.000
_cell.length_b   1.000
_cell.length_c   1.000
_cell.angle_alpha   90.00
_cell.angle_beta   90.00
_cell.angle_gamma   90.00
#
_symmetry.space_group_name_H-M   'P 1'
#
loop_
_entity.id
_entity.type
_entity.pdbx_description
1 polymer ?
#
loop_
_entity_poly.entity_id
_entity_poly.type
_entity_poly.pdbx_seq_one_letter_code
_entity_poly.pdbx_strand_id
1 'polypeptide(L)'
;LDFFGIELGTILPDGTLVYLSKLSQPVPTVRKTKSGKDEQRLYMTWQGGSLKSSDAQLFKKAQIDVSTSRVLHFYPPAIESQLARLELDYAGRPVAEIRRTYFVVDSNRGAYSFRVNRQSYFR
;
A
#
# COMPACT_ATOMS: atom_id res chain seq x y z
N LEU A 1 4.20 5.75 5.15
CA LEU A 1 3.19 4.73 5.48
C LEU A 1 2.29 5.22 6.62
N ASP A 2 2.82 5.37 7.84
CA ASP A 2 2.05 5.87 9.00
C ASP A 2 1.37 7.23 8.76
N PHE A 3 2.07 8.18 8.14
CA PHE A 3 1.50 9.49 7.81
C PHE A 3 0.20 9.40 6.98
N PHE A 4 0.12 8.42 6.08
CA PHE A 4 -1.06 8.19 5.23
C PHE A 4 -2.04 7.18 5.83
N GLY A 5 -1.76 6.63 7.02
CA GLY A 5 -2.56 5.54 7.59
C GLY A 5 -2.53 4.24 6.78
N ILE A 6 -1.52 4.04 5.93
CA ILE A 6 -1.37 2.81 5.14
C ILE A 6 -0.95 1.68 6.06
N GLU A 7 -1.67 0.56 6.00
CA GLU A 7 -1.32 -0.65 6.72
C GLU A 7 -0.54 -1.60 5.82
N LEU A 8 0.43 -2.31 6.39
CA LEU A 8 1.07 -3.43 5.70
C LEU A 8 0.30 -4.72 5.96
N GLY A 9 0.22 -5.55 4.94
CA GLY A 9 -0.50 -6.81 4.94
C GLY A 9 0.36 -7.96 4.49
N THR A 10 0.10 -9.16 5.00
CA THR A 10 0.64 -10.39 4.46
C THR A 10 -0.34 -11.54 4.68
N ILE A 11 -0.35 -12.50 3.76
CA ILE A 11 -1.07 -13.75 3.92
C ILE A 11 -0.05 -14.82 4.31
N LEU A 12 -0.26 -15.44 5.45
CA LEU A 12 0.58 -16.53 5.96
C LEU A 12 0.21 -17.86 5.28
N PRO A 13 1.08 -18.89 5.35
CA PRO A 13 0.82 -20.19 4.73
C PRO A 13 -0.44 -20.91 5.23
N ASP A 14 -0.87 -20.60 6.45
CA ASP A 14 -2.12 -21.11 7.06
C ASP A 14 -3.38 -20.36 6.59
N GLY A 15 -3.22 -19.39 5.67
CA GLY A 15 -4.31 -18.55 5.16
C GLY A 15 -4.66 -17.36 6.06
N THR A 16 -3.97 -17.18 7.19
CA THR A 16 -4.19 -16.03 8.08
C THR A 16 -3.72 -14.75 7.41
N LEU A 17 -4.62 -13.78 7.29
CA LEU A 17 -4.29 -12.43 6.85
C LEU A 17 -3.87 -11.60 8.07
N VAL A 18 -2.66 -11.06 8.01
CA VAL A 18 -2.03 -10.26 9.05
C VAL A 18 -1.92 -8.83 8.56
N TYR A 19 -2.25 -7.88 9.43
CA TYR A 19 -2.07 -6.45 9.23
C TYR A 19 -1.09 -5.89 10.25
N LEU A 20 -0.24 -4.97 9.80
CA LEU A 20 0.63 -4.15 10.61
C LEU A 20 0.27 -2.68 10.44
N SER A 21 0.15 -1.98 11.56
CA SER A 21 -0.04 -0.53 11.61
C SER A 21 0.90 0.09 12.64
N LYS A 22 1.00 1.43 12.65
CA LYS A 22 1.92 2.19 13.52
C LYS A 22 3.36 1.70 13.36
N LEU A 23 3.83 1.63 12.12
CA LEU A 23 5.09 1.02 11.69
C LEU A 23 6.34 1.75 12.20
N SER A 24 6.19 3.02 12.60
CA SER A 24 7.21 3.83 13.25
C SER A 24 7.46 3.44 14.70
N GLN A 25 6.56 2.68 15.34
CA GLN A 25 6.77 2.19 16.70
C GLN A 25 7.88 1.12 16.74
N PRO A 26 8.56 0.94 17.89
CA PRO A 26 9.57 -0.12 18.05
C PRO A 26 9.00 -1.50 17.72
N VAL A 27 7.76 -1.76 18.16
CA VAL A 27 6.98 -2.94 17.81
C VAL A 27 5.66 -2.48 17.18
N PRO A 28 5.43 -2.74 15.87
CA PRO A 28 4.19 -2.38 15.20
C PRO A 28 2.96 -3.05 15.82
N THR A 29 1.81 -2.40 15.70
CA THR A 29 0.53 -3.00 16.09
C THR A 29 0.14 -4.09 15.09
N VAL A 30 -0.18 -5.28 15.58
CA VAL A 30 -0.53 -6.44 14.75
C VAL A 30 -2.02 -6.79 14.90
N ARG A 31 -2.70 -6.97 13.78
CA ARG A 31 -4.07 -7.51 13.72
C ARG A 31 -4.08 -8.74 12.82
N LYS A 32 -4.81 -9.80 13.20
CA LYS A 32 -4.93 -11.03 12.42
C LYS A 32 -6.39 -11.36 12.15
N THR A 33 -6.68 -11.87 10.95
CA THR A 33 -8.00 -12.40 10.58
C THR A 33 -7.83 -13.70 9.81
N LYS A 34 -8.78 -14.63 9.99
CA LYS A 34 -8.82 -15.90 9.26
C LYS A 34 -9.50 -15.79 7.89
N SER A 35 -10.01 -14.60 7.55
CA SER A 35 -10.73 -14.35 6.31
C SER A 35 -10.40 -12.96 5.79
N GLY A 36 -10.05 -12.88 4.51
CA GLY A 36 -9.90 -11.62 3.78
C GLY A 36 -11.20 -11.10 3.15
N LYS A 37 -12.35 -11.78 3.36
CA LYS A 37 -13.63 -11.42 2.70
C LYS A 37 -14.08 -9.99 3.01
N ASP A 38 -13.78 -9.50 4.21
CA ASP A 38 -14.17 -8.17 4.67
C ASP A 38 -13.16 -7.09 4.28
N GLU A 39 -12.03 -7.47 3.68
CA GLU A 39 -11.01 -6.53 3.21
C GLU A 39 -11.35 -6.09 1.78
N GLN A 40 -11.98 -4.92 1.69
CA GLN A 40 -12.44 -4.32 0.43
C GLN A 40 -11.54 -3.16 -0.03
N ARG A 41 -10.49 -2.83 0.73
CA ARG A 41 -9.59 -1.73 0.39
C ARG A 41 -8.74 -2.07 -0.82
N LEU A 42 -8.43 -1.04 -1.60
CA LEU A 42 -7.38 -1.06 -2.58
C LEU A 42 -6.07 -1.47 -1.90
N TYR A 43 -5.42 -2.47 -2.49
CA TYR A 43 -4.08 -2.85 -2.09
C TYR A 43 -3.09 -2.70 -3.23
N MET A 44 -1.88 -2.27 -2.89
CA MET A 44 -0.74 -2.28 -3.78
C MET A 44 0.30 -3.28 -3.29
N THR A 45 1.04 -3.86 -4.22
CA THR A 45 2.09 -4.82 -3.90
C THR A 45 3.29 -4.60 -4.80
N TRP A 46 4.46 -4.93 -4.29
CA TRP A 46 5.68 -4.88 -5.08
C TRP A 46 5.63 -5.95 -6.19
N GLN A 47 6.00 -5.53 -7.40
CA GLN A 47 6.30 -6.45 -8.50
C GLN A 47 7.78 -6.86 -8.51
N GLY A 48 8.62 -6.14 -7.75
CA GLY A 48 10.06 -6.36 -7.62
C GLY A 48 10.73 -5.18 -6.92
N GLY A 49 12.06 -5.20 -6.84
CA GLY A 49 12.87 -4.11 -6.29
C GLY A 49 13.24 -4.26 -4.81
N SER A 50 14.12 -3.38 -4.34
CA SER A 50 14.69 -3.42 -2.98
C SER A 50 13.71 -3.05 -1.88
N LEU A 51 12.68 -2.24 -2.17
CA LEU A 51 11.71 -1.76 -1.18
C LEU A 51 10.91 -2.90 -0.51
N LYS A 52 10.72 -4.02 -1.20
CA LYS A 52 10.14 -5.23 -0.59
C LYS A 52 10.93 -5.70 0.64
N SER A 53 12.26 -5.63 0.58
CA SER A 53 13.12 -6.05 1.68
C SER A 53 13.02 -5.09 2.88
N SER A 54 12.81 -3.80 2.63
CA SER A 54 12.55 -2.80 3.67
C SER A 54 11.25 -3.09 4.41
N ASP A 55 10.17 -3.42 3.71
CA ASP A 55 8.90 -3.78 4.36
C ASP A 55 9.03 -5.08 5.16
N ALA A 56 9.78 -6.07 4.65
CA ALA A 56 10.03 -7.31 5.38
C ALA A 56 10.70 -7.06 6.74
N GLN A 57 11.54 -6.01 6.87
CA GLN A 57 12.11 -5.62 8.16
C GLN A 57 11.06 -5.10 9.13
N LEU A 58 10.00 -4.44 8.65
CA LEU A 58 8.89 -3.99 9.50
C LEU A 58 8.08 -5.17 10.05
N PHE A 59 7.87 -6.22 9.25
CA PHE A 59 7.28 -7.47 9.73
C PHE A 59 8.18 -8.19 10.74
N LYS A 60 9.49 -8.18 10.51
CA LYS A 60 10.47 -8.76 11.45
C LYS A 60 10.42 -8.09 12.82
N LYS A 61 10.20 -6.77 12.92
CA LYS A 61 9.98 -6.07 14.20
C LYS A 61 8.79 -6.62 14.98
N ALA A 62 7.76 -7.10 14.28
CA ALA A 62 6.59 -7.75 14.86
C ALA A 62 6.77 -9.27 15.04
N GLN A 63 7.98 -9.81 14.83
CA GLN A 63 8.30 -11.24 14.87
C GLN A 63 7.50 -12.09 13.86
N ILE A 64 7.20 -11.52 12.70
CA ILE A 64 6.47 -12.19 11.62
C ILE A 64 7.41 -12.36 10.43
N ASP A 65 7.61 -13.60 10.00
CA ASP A 65 8.39 -13.89 8.80
C ASP A 65 7.51 -13.77 7.56
N VAL A 66 7.96 -12.95 6.61
CA VAL A 66 7.32 -12.70 5.31
C VAL A 66 8.27 -12.91 4.14
N SER A 67 9.41 -13.58 4.37
CA SER A 67 10.43 -13.86 3.36
C SER A 67 9.86 -14.52 2.11
N THR A 68 8.92 -15.44 2.29
CA THR A 68 8.23 -16.19 1.22
C THR A 68 6.83 -15.65 0.89
N SER A 69 6.29 -14.74 1.71
CA SER A 69 4.94 -14.18 1.52
C SER A 69 4.95 -12.89 0.71
N ARG A 70 3.76 -12.53 0.21
CA ARG A 70 3.53 -11.26 -0.50
C ARG A 70 3.18 -10.17 0.50
N VAL A 71 3.91 -9.06 0.43
CA VAL A 71 3.56 -7.83 1.16
C VAL A 71 2.50 -7.06 0.37
N LEU A 72 1.47 -6.65 1.09
CA LEU A 72 0.34 -5.86 0.62
C LEU A 72 0.37 -4.50 1.33
N HIS A 73 0.02 -3.42 0.64
CA HIS A 73 -0.16 -2.10 1.22
C HIS A 73 -1.63 -1.77 1.12
N PHE A 74 -2.34 -1.77 2.25
CA PHE A 74 -3.76 -1.44 2.30
C PHE A 74 -3.92 0.06 2.52
N TYR A 75 -4.56 0.72 1.55
CA TYR A 75 -4.79 2.16 1.60
C TYR A 75 -6.11 2.43 2.31
N PRO A 76 -6.19 3.39 3.25
CA PRO A 76 -7.47 3.73 3.85
C PRO A 76 -8.38 4.43 2.82
N PRO A 77 -9.72 4.35 2.96
CA PRO A 77 -10.67 4.87 1.97
C PRO A 77 -10.48 6.34 1.60
N ALA A 78 -10.04 7.17 2.55
CA ALA A 78 -9.74 8.58 2.32
C ALA A 78 -8.58 8.77 1.33
N ILE A 79 -7.52 7.95 1.44
CA ILE A 79 -6.37 8.01 0.53
C ILE A 79 -6.74 7.40 -0.82
N GLU A 80 -7.52 6.32 -0.87
CA GLU A 80 -8.01 5.78 -2.13
C GLU A 80 -8.79 6.83 -2.94
N SER A 81 -9.71 7.53 -2.27
CA SER A 81 -10.48 8.63 -2.87
C SER A 81 -9.57 9.76 -3.36
N GLN A 82 -8.50 10.07 -2.62
CA GLN A 82 -7.52 11.07 -3.04
C GLN A 82 -6.73 10.62 -4.27
N LEU A 83 -6.26 9.37 -4.31
CA LEU A 83 -5.52 8.83 -5.45
C LEU A 83 -6.39 8.80 -6.72
N ALA A 84 -7.66 8.42 -6.59
CA ALA A 84 -8.62 8.42 -7.70
C ALA A 84 -8.86 9.84 -8.25
N ARG A 85 -8.97 10.85 -7.36
CA ARG A 85 -9.08 12.26 -7.78
C ARG A 85 -7.83 12.72 -8.53
N LEU A 86 -6.64 12.45 -7.99
CA LEU A 86 -5.37 12.80 -8.64
C LEU A 86 -5.21 12.13 -10.01
N GLU A 87 -5.67 10.89 -10.15
CA GLU A 87 -5.68 10.18 -11.44
C GLU A 87 -6.58 10.87 -12.47
N LEU A 88 -7.80 11.26 -12.07
CA LEU A 88 -8.73 11.97 -12.92
C LEU A 88 -8.20 13.35 -13.31
N ASP A 89 -7.69 14.11 -12.34
CA ASP A 89 -7.21 15.49 -12.53
C ASP A 89 -5.99 15.57 -13.45
N TYR A 90 -5.15 14.52 -13.50
CA TYR A 90 -3.90 14.53 -14.27
C TYR A 90 -4.12 14.58 -15.79
N ALA A 91 -5.12 13.88 -16.33
CA ALA A 91 -5.34 13.79 -17.77
C ALA A 91 -6.79 13.98 -18.23
N GLY A 92 -7.76 14.06 -17.30
CA GLY A 92 -9.19 14.20 -17.61
C GLY A 92 -9.75 13.06 -18.48
N ARG A 93 -9.10 11.89 -18.48
CA ARG A 93 -9.50 10.73 -19.29
C ARG A 93 -10.46 9.83 -18.52
N PRO A 94 -11.39 9.14 -19.22
CA PRO A 94 -12.17 8.07 -18.60
C PRO A 94 -11.23 6.99 -18.03
N VAL A 95 -11.54 6.51 -16.82
CA VAL A 95 -10.75 5.47 -16.13
C VAL A 95 -10.55 4.22 -17.01
N ALA A 96 -11.53 3.88 -17.85
CA ALA A 96 -11.48 2.74 -18.77
C ALA A 96 -10.35 2.83 -19.82
N GLU A 97 -9.85 4.04 -20.13
CA GLU A 97 -8.74 4.24 -21.07
C GLU A 97 -7.38 4.18 -20.36
N ILE A 98 -7.36 4.27 -19.03
CA ILE A 98 -6.12 4.32 -18.24
C ILE A 98 -5.67 2.89 -17.94
N ARG A 99 -4.49 2.53 -18.44
CA ARG A 99 -3.87 1.22 -18.20
C ARG A 99 -3.12 1.16 -16.89
N ARG A 100 -2.33 2.21 -16.58
CA ARG A 100 -1.55 2.33 -15.34
C ARG A 100 -1.33 3.79 -14.97
N THR A 101 -1.40 4.08 -13.68
CA THR A 101 -1.01 5.36 -13.10
C THR A 101 0.15 5.16 -12.14
N TYR A 102 1.19 5.98 -12.31
CA TYR A 102 2.38 5.96 -11.48
C TYR A 102 2.32 7.15 -10.53
N PHE A 103 2.08 6.86 -9.26
CA PHE A 103 2.12 7.86 -8.20
C PHE A 103 3.51 7.96 -7.61
N VAL A 104 3.90 9.17 -7.25
CA VAL A 104 5.09 9.46 -6.45
C VAL A 104 4.66 10.12 -5.15
N VAL A 105 5.46 9.91 -4.11
CA VAL A 105 5.30 10.58 -2.82
C VAL A 105 6.33 11.70 -2.77
N ASP A 106 5.85 12.94 -2.70
CA ASP A 106 6.66 14.11 -2.45
C ASP A 106 6.72 14.37 -0.94
N SER A 107 7.89 14.73 -0.42
CA SER A 107 8.07 15.12 0.99
C SER A 107 8.40 16.61 1.08
N ASN A 108 7.62 17.38 1.84
CA ASN A 108 7.86 18.80 2.07
C ASN A 108 7.70 19.15 3.56
N ARG A 109 8.80 19.60 4.20
CA ARG A 109 8.84 20.08 5.60
C ARG A 109 8.10 19.17 6.60
N GLY A 110 8.25 17.85 6.45
CA GLY A 110 7.63 16.86 7.34
C GLY A 110 6.20 16.43 6.97
N ALA A 111 5.62 17.03 5.92
CA ALA A 111 4.40 16.54 5.30
C ALA A 111 4.71 15.68 4.07
N TYR A 112 3.78 14.78 3.73
CA TYR A 112 3.87 13.95 2.53
C TYR A 112 2.63 14.15 1.68
N SER A 113 2.80 14.15 0.36
CA SER A 113 1.69 14.25 -0.60
C SER A 113 1.91 13.31 -1.77
N PHE A 114 0.80 12.78 -2.31
CA PHE A 114 0.84 12.05 -3.56
C PHE A 114 0.75 12.99 -4.75
N ARG A 115 1.44 12.62 -5.83
CA ARG A 115 1.29 13.25 -7.14
C ARG A 115 1.36 12.19 -8.24
N VAL A 116 0.61 12.38 -9.32
CA VAL A 116 0.77 11.55 -10.52
C VAL A 116 2.04 11.97 -11.25
N ASN A 117 2.96 11.03 -11.43
CA ASN A 117 4.18 11.23 -12.20
C ASN A 117 3.96 10.92 -13.68
N ARG A 118 3.20 9.85 -13.96
CA ARG A 118 2.94 9.36 -15.32
C ARG A 118 1.66 8.55 -15.37
N GLN A 119 0.97 8.60 -16.50
CA GLN A 119 -0.06 7.64 -16.89
C GLN A 119 0.32 6.91 -18.18
N SER A 120 -0.15 5.69 -18.33
CA SER A 120 -0.12 4.95 -19.59
C SER A 120 -1.54 4.52 -19.93
N TYR A 121 -1.87 4.54 -21.22
CA TYR A 121 -3.21 4.29 -21.73
C TYR A 121 -3.28 2.98 -22.51
N PHE A 122 -4.49 2.44 -22.65
CA PHE A 122 -4.74 1.42 -23.66
C PHE A 122 -4.59 2.05 -25.05
N ARG A 123 -3.95 1.34 -25.97
CA ARG A 123 -3.79 1.77 -27.37
C ARG A 123 -5.07 1.49 -28.15
#